data_AF-A0A960WJ06-F1
#
_entry.id   AF-A0A960WJ06-F1
#
_cell.length_a   1.000
_cell.length_b   1.000
_cell.length_c   1.000
_cell.angle_alpha   90.00
_cell.angle_beta   90.00
_cell.angle_gamma   90.00
#
_symmetry.space_group_name_H-M   'P 1'
#
loop_
_entity.id
_entity.type
_entity.pdbx_description
1 polymer ?
#
loop_
_entity_poly.entity_id
_entity_poly.type
_entity_poly.pdbx_seq_one_letter_code
_entity_poly.pdbx_strand_id
1 'polypeptide(L)'
;MKFILDILIYVAIGAGLSWYFYSIRGRDLLGGFVGGLIVGLLGAILGGFVLNNPLNLAIEFLQRGLLVANVNVIAGILGGYFAVYMFNKINNDRTRRDR
;
A
#
# COMPACT_ATOMS: atom_id res chain seq x y z
N MET A 1 22.78 -3.40 -4.97
CA MET A 1 22.28 -2.64 -3.80
C MET A 1 20.93 -1.95 -4.00
N LYS A 2 20.63 -1.36 -5.16
CA LYS A 2 19.36 -0.64 -5.40
C LYS A 2 18.08 -1.49 -5.17
N PHE A 3 18.09 -2.75 -5.62
CA PHE A 3 16.94 -3.66 -5.50
C PHE A 3 16.52 -3.96 -4.04
N ILE A 4 17.49 -4.02 -3.12
CA ILE A 4 17.21 -4.28 -1.69
C ILE A 4 16.51 -3.07 -1.06
N LEU A 5 16.94 -1.86 -1.45
CA LEU A 5 16.31 -0.61 -1.01
C LEU A 5 14.88 -0.52 -1.51
N ASP A 6 14.63 -0.93 -2.76
CA ASP A 6 13.31 -0.91 -3.37
C ASP A 6 12.33 -1.82 -2.61
N ILE A 7 12.77 -3.04 -2.26
CA ILE A 7 11.97 -3.97 -1.44
C ILE A 7 11.71 -3.38 -0.06
N LEU A 8 12.73 -2.82 0.59
CA LEU A 8 12.60 -2.19 1.91
C LEU A 8 11.56 -1.06 1.91
N ILE A 9 11.52 -0.26 0.84
CA ILE A 9 10.54 0.82 0.69
C ILE A 9 9.12 0.26 0.60
N TYR A 10 8.88 -0.77 -0.23
CA TYR A 10 7.55 -1.39 -0.32
C TYR A 10 7.11 -2.05 0.99
N VAL A 11 8.04 -2.70 1.70
CA VAL A 11 7.78 -3.29 3.02
C VAL A 11 7.45 -2.19 4.04
N ALA A 12 8.21 -1.10 4.06
CA ALA A 12 7.96 0.03 4.96
C ALA A 12 6.59 0.68 4.68
N ILE A 13 6.22 0.84 3.41
CA ILE A 13 4.89 1.33 3.00
C ILE A 13 3.79 0.39 3.49
N GLY A 14 3.91 -0.91 3.21
CA GLY A 14 2.91 -1.91 3.64
C GLY A 14 2.76 -1.99 5.16
N ALA A 15 3.87 -1.97 5.89
CA ALA A 15 3.87 -1.96 7.35
C ALA A 15 3.27 -0.67 7.93
N GLY A 16 3.66 0.49 7.40
CA GLY A 16 3.13 1.78 7.83
C GLY A 16 1.63 1.94 7.58
N LEU A 17 1.15 1.47 6.42
CA LEU A 17 -0.28 1.49 6.09
C LEU A 17 -1.08 0.50 6.94
N SER A 18 -0.55 -0.70 7.16
CA SER A 18 -1.18 -1.66 8.08
C SER A 18 -1.29 -1.09 9.49
N TRP A 19 -0.22 -0.48 9.98
CA TRP A 19 -0.20 0.17 11.29
C TRP A 19 -1.22 1.32 11.37
N TYR A 20 -1.30 2.17 10.34
CA TYR A 20 -2.29 3.24 10.26
C TYR A 20 -3.73 2.71 10.34
N PHE A 21 -4.06 1.65 9.59
CA PHE A 21 -5.40 1.09 9.59
C PHE A 21 -5.74 0.33 10.88
N TYR A 22 -4.76 -0.36 11.45
CA TYR A 22 -4.93 -1.17 12.65
C TYR A 22 -4.95 -0.31 13.91
N SER A 23 -3.92 0.51 14.14
CA SER A 23 -3.76 1.28 15.38
C SER A 23 -4.51 2.61 15.38
N ILE A 24 -4.52 3.35 14.26
CA ILE A 24 -5.12 4.70 14.24
C ILE A 24 -6.61 4.64 13.89
N ARG A 25 -7.00 3.84 12.88
CA ARG A 25 -8.41 3.69 12.52
C ARG A 25 -9.18 2.68 13.37
N GLY A 26 -8.50 1.90 14.22
CA GLY A 26 -9.12 0.88 15.08
C GLY A 26 -9.99 -0.11 14.28
N ARG A 27 -9.60 -0.41 13.04
CA ARG A 27 -10.38 -1.29 12.16
C ARG A 27 -9.94 -2.73 12.35
N ASP A 28 -10.90 -3.63 12.57
CA ASP A 28 -10.64 -5.06 12.54
C ASP A 28 -10.32 -5.51 11.12
N LEU A 29 -9.03 -5.58 10.84
CA LEU A 29 -8.50 -6.16 9.62
C LEU A 29 -8.60 -7.69 9.71
N LEU A 30 -8.97 -8.35 8.61
CA LEU A 30 -8.88 -9.81 8.49
C LEU A 30 -7.43 -10.25 8.74
N GLY A 31 -7.20 -11.04 9.79
CA GLY A 31 -5.85 -11.40 10.22
C GLY A 31 -5.10 -10.30 10.97
N GLY A 32 -5.79 -9.27 11.45
CA GLY A 32 -5.25 -8.16 12.23
C GLY A 32 -4.17 -7.38 11.48
N PHE A 33 -3.16 -6.92 12.21
CA PHE A 33 -2.02 -6.19 11.65
C PHE A 33 -1.28 -6.98 10.56
N VAL A 34 -1.15 -8.30 10.70
CA VAL A 34 -0.42 -9.13 9.73
C VAL A 34 -1.16 -9.22 8.40
N GLY A 35 -2.48 -9.42 8.43
CA GLY A 35 -3.29 -9.42 7.21
C GLY A 35 -3.30 -8.06 6.50
N GLY A 36 -3.38 -6.97 7.26
CA GLY A 36 -3.22 -5.62 6.72
C GLY A 36 -1.85 -5.37 6.10
N LEU A 37 -0.79 -5.94 6.68
CA LEU A 37 0.58 -5.79 6.19
C LEU A 37 0.78 -6.51 4.86
N ILE A 38 0.30 -7.75 4.74
CA ILE A 38 0.38 -8.54 3.51
C ILE A 38 -0.43 -7.85 2.39
N VAL A 39 -1.66 -7.43 2.67
CA VAL A 39 -2.52 -6.77 1.69
C VAL A 39 -1.96 -5.40 1.29
N GLY A 40 -1.41 -4.64 2.23
CA GLY A 40 -0.74 -3.36 1.96
C GLY A 40 0.51 -3.52 1.09
N LEU A 41 1.31 -4.56 1.34
CA LEU A 41 2.47 -4.90 0.52
C LEU A 41 2.05 -5.27 -0.92
N LEU A 42 1.07 -6.17 -1.06
CA LEU A 42 0.57 -6.57 -2.38
C LEU A 42 -0.04 -5.38 -3.12
N GLY A 43 -0.82 -4.55 -2.43
CA GLY A 43 -1.38 -3.32 -2.99
C GLY A 43 -0.32 -2.32 -3.42
N ALA A 44 0.76 -2.17 -2.65
CA ALA A 44 1.85 -1.25 -2.98
C ALA A 44 2.64 -1.71 -4.20
N ILE A 45 2.95 -3.01 -4.28
CA ILE A 45 3.62 -3.61 -5.44
C ILE A 45 2.73 -3.49 -6.69
N LEU A 46 1.45 -3.86 -6.59
CA LEU A 46 0.50 -3.75 -7.69
C LEU A 46 0.27 -2.28 -8.09
N GLY A 47 0.17 -1.36 -7.14
CA GLY A 47 0.06 0.07 -7.41
C GLY A 47 1.27 0.61 -8.16
N GLY A 48 2.48 0.27 -7.70
CA GLY A 48 3.72 0.63 -8.39
C GLY A 48 3.79 0.07 -9.82
N PHE A 49 3.27 -1.13 -10.05
CA PHE A 49 3.28 -1.77 -11.37
C PHE A 49 2.17 -1.26 -12.31
N VAL A 50 0.94 -1.10 -11.81
CA VAL A 50 -0.24 -0.70 -12.60
C VAL A 50 -0.21 0.78 -12.95
N LEU A 51 0.24 1.65 -12.03
CA LEU A 51 0.33 3.10 -12.28
C LEU A 51 1.57 3.48 -13.12
N ASN A 52 2.41 2.52 -13.49
CA ASN A 52 3.65 2.79 -14.20
C ASN A 52 3.41 3.27 -15.65
N ASN A 53 2.33 2.82 -16.31
CA ASN A 53 1.99 3.23 -17.68
C ASN A 53 1.08 4.48 -17.78
N PRO A 54 -0.02 4.62 -17.02
CA PRO A 54 -0.96 5.73 -17.21
C PRO A 54 -0.55 7.05 -16.53
N LEU A 55 0.46 7.07 -15.64
CA LEU A 55 0.84 8.26 -14.86
C LEU A 55 2.22 8.84 -15.18
N ASN A 56 2.88 8.41 -16.27
CA ASN A 56 4.23 8.85 -16.61
C ASN A 56 4.42 10.38 -16.57
N LEU A 57 3.39 11.16 -16.92
CA LEU A 57 3.44 12.62 -16.97
C LEU A 57 3.41 13.30 -15.59
N ALA A 58 2.66 12.75 -14.62
CA ALA A 58 2.65 13.27 -13.24
C ALA A 58 3.84 12.75 -12.43
N ILE A 59 4.31 11.55 -12.76
CA ILE A 59 5.43 10.87 -12.12
C ILE A 59 6.76 11.52 -12.51
N GLU A 60 6.97 11.93 -13.76
CA GLU A 60 8.18 12.67 -14.17
C GLU A 60 8.37 13.99 -13.41
N PHE A 61 7.27 14.68 -13.08
CA PHE A 61 7.30 15.94 -12.35
C PHE A 61 7.68 15.75 -10.87
N LEU A 62 7.34 14.61 -10.27
CA LEU A 62 7.59 14.28 -8.86
C LEU A 62 8.84 13.43 -8.63
N GLN A 63 9.26 12.59 -9.59
CA GLN A 63 10.47 11.76 -9.53
C GLN A 63 11.76 12.59 -9.51
N ARG A 64 11.73 13.83 -10.04
CA ARG A 64 12.86 14.77 -9.89
C ARG A 64 13.20 15.09 -8.44
N GLY A 65 12.27 14.87 -7.49
CA GLY A 65 12.46 15.17 -6.07
C GLY A 65 13.08 14.04 -5.22
N LEU A 66 13.05 12.77 -5.67
CA LEU A 66 13.47 11.59 -4.90
C LEU A 66 14.50 10.76 -5.68
N LEU A 67 15.69 11.33 -5.89
CA LEU A 67 16.84 10.73 -6.59
C LEU A 67 17.43 9.45 -5.95
N VAL A 68 16.77 8.86 -4.96
CA VAL A 68 17.34 7.81 -4.09
C VAL A 68 16.84 6.39 -4.44
N ALA A 69 15.66 6.23 -5.05
CA ALA A 69 15.08 4.92 -5.36
C ALA A 69 14.34 4.93 -6.70
N ASN A 70 14.42 3.83 -7.46
CA ASN A 70 13.81 3.71 -8.79
C ASN A 70 12.31 3.33 -8.70
N VAL A 71 11.70 3.60 -7.56
CA VAL A 71 10.38 3.11 -7.17
C VAL A 71 9.43 4.28 -7.09
N ASN A 72 8.27 4.15 -7.71
CA ASN A 72 7.22 5.12 -7.56
C ASN A 72 6.55 4.98 -6.18
N VAL A 73 7.16 5.62 -5.17
CA VAL A 73 6.72 5.60 -3.78
C VAL A 73 5.26 6.04 -3.63
N ILE A 74 4.83 7.04 -4.40
CA ILE A 74 3.46 7.56 -4.36
C ILE A 74 2.47 6.51 -4.88
N ALA A 75 2.77 5.89 -6.02
CA ALA A 75 1.95 4.80 -6.54
C ALA A 75 1.90 3.61 -5.57
N GLY A 76 3.01 3.29 -4.91
CA GLY A 76 3.07 2.27 -3.87
C GLY A 76 2.19 2.62 -2.66
N ILE A 77 2.26 3.85 -2.16
CA ILE A 77 1.41 4.31 -1.05
C ILE A 77 -0.06 4.27 -1.44
N LEU A 78 -0.42 4.79 -2.62
CA LEU A 78 -1.81 4.82 -3.10
C LEU A 78 -2.35 3.41 -3.30
N GLY A 79 -1.62 2.54 -4.01
CA GLY A 79 -2.02 1.16 -4.23
C GLY A 79 -2.17 0.38 -2.93
N GLY A 80 -1.19 0.51 -2.03
CA GLY A 80 -1.25 -0.11 -0.70
C GLY A 80 -2.44 0.39 0.11
N TYR A 81 -2.68 1.70 0.13
CA TYR A 81 -3.78 2.31 0.87
C TYR A 81 -5.13 1.81 0.34
N PHE A 82 -5.31 1.81 -0.98
CA PHE A 82 -6.54 1.33 -1.61
C PHE A 82 -6.77 -0.16 -1.34
N ALA A 83 -5.73 -0.99 -1.41
CA ALA A 83 -5.84 -2.41 -1.12
C ALA A 83 -6.28 -2.68 0.32
N VAL A 84 -5.61 -2.06 1.30
CA VAL A 84 -5.96 -2.21 2.73
C VAL A 84 -7.35 -1.65 3.01
N TYR A 85 -7.70 -0.52 2.40
CA TYR A 85 -9.03 0.08 2.54
C TYR A 85 -10.14 -0.83 2.01
N MET A 86 -9.97 -1.34 0.78
CA MET A 86 -10.92 -2.25 0.16
C MET A 86 -11.09 -3.53 0.95
N PHE A 87 -9.98 -4.14 1.36
CA PHE A 87 -9.98 -5.38 2.12
C PHE A 87 -10.70 -5.23 3.46
N ASN A 88 -10.45 -4.13 4.15
CA ASN A 88 -11.13 -3.77 5.39
C ASN A 88 -12.63 -3.50 5.17
N LYS A 89 -13.00 -2.81 4.10
CA LYS A 89 -14.40 -2.58 3.73
C LYS A 89 -15.14 -3.91 3.52
N ILE A 90 -14.54 -4.81 2.73
CA ILE A 90 -15.09 -6.15 2.46
C ILE A 90 -15.24 -6.95 3.76
N ASN A 91 -14.27 -6.88 4.67
CA ASN A 91 -14.35 -7.58 5.95
C ASN A 91 -15.53 -7.10 6.78
N ASN A 92 -15.66 -5.78 6.97
CA ASN A 92 -16.74 -5.20 7.77
C ASN A 92 -18.12 -5.44 7.19
N ASP A 93 -18.25 -5.46 5.86
CA ASP A 93 -19.52 -5.78 5.20
C ASP A 93 -19.91 -7.26 5.39
N ARG A 94 -18.94 -8.19 5.47
CA ARG A 94 -19.18 -9.59 5.86
C ARG A 94 -19.68 -9.71 7.29
N THR A 95 -19.00 -9.10 8.25
CA THR A 95 -19.36 -9.16 9.68
C THR A 95 -20.77 -8.63 9.96
N ARG A 96 -21.25 -7.67 9.14
CA ARG A 96 -22.62 -7.13 9.24
C ARG A 96 -23.70 -8.06 8.66
N ARG A 97 -23.34 -8.93 7.73
CA ARG A 97 -24.27 -9.84 7.05
C ARG A 97 -24.47 -11.15 7.82
N ASP A 98 -23.51 -11.51 8.67
CA ASP A 98 -23.54 -12.73 9.49
C ASP A 98 -24.16 -12.52 10.89
N ARG A 99 -24.63 -11.30 11.23
CA ARG A 99 -25.47 -11.00 12.41
C ARG A 99 -26.93 -10.85 12.01
#